data_AF-A0A969D7Q4-F1
#
_entry.id   AF-A0A969D7Q4-F1
#
_cell.length_a   1.000
_cell.length_b   1.000
_cell.length_c   1.000
_cell.angle_alpha   90.00
_cell.angle_beta   90.00
_cell.angle_gamma   90.00
#
_symmetry.space_group_name_H-M   'P 1'
#
loop_
_entity.id
_entity.type
_entity.pdbx_description
1 polymer ?
#
loop_
_entity_poly.entity_id
_entity_poly.type
_entity_poly.pdbx_seq_one_letter_code
_entity_poly.pdbx_strand_id
1 'polypeptide(L)'
;MTLPRVPMSNPSQPLPPNCIPFGAGETDPVLTGSDYLQQLRQVAIASDMIQLPESISQRLQINRWIGLHVESVNAQLRQYLSNCQHCFKPHQQVPAQVLAAPLSERYGIDAVCNLQTTPVTLLIDVGQIEPSDWQMAITHEYAHAQVGSPGHAEPFRQILHHLCLGLALPVPAATLTAQQLSSWPACRHRADKFAFWEGKL
;
A
#
# COMPACT_ATOMS: atom_id res chain seq x y z
N MET A 1 33.75 -16.59 -52.13
CA MET A 1 32.37 -16.88 -51.69
C MET A 1 31.96 -15.81 -50.69
N THR A 2 30.75 -15.32 -50.87
CA THR A 2 30.26 -13.97 -50.55
C THR A 2 29.76 -13.87 -49.10
N LEU A 3 30.13 -12.80 -48.39
CA LEU A 3 29.52 -12.45 -47.09
C LEU A 3 28.07 -12.01 -47.27
N PRO A 4 27.12 -12.38 -46.39
CA PRO A 4 25.82 -11.74 -46.34
C PRO A 4 25.89 -10.41 -45.57
N ARG A 5 25.35 -9.36 -46.21
CA ARG A 5 25.12 -8.02 -45.67
C ARG A 5 24.18 -8.05 -44.46
N VAL A 6 24.54 -7.32 -43.41
CA VAL A 6 23.61 -6.86 -42.37
C VAL A 6 22.74 -5.74 -42.98
N PRO A 7 21.39 -5.78 -42.88
CA PRO A 7 20.57 -4.63 -43.20
C PRO A 7 20.74 -3.58 -42.10
N MET A 8 21.18 -2.37 -42.48
CA MET A 8 20.98 -1.19 -41.64
C MET A 8 19.49 -0.85 -41.65
N SER A 9 18.86 -0.91 -40.49
CA SER A 9 17.50 -0.40 -40.31
C SER A 9 17.52 1.12 -40.30
N ASN A 10 16.75 1.69 -41.21
CA ASN A 10 16.57 3.11 -41.52
C ASN A 10 15.83 3.83 -40.36
N PRO A 11 16.23 5.06 -39.95
CA PRO A 11 15.57 5.80 -38.89
C PRO A 11 14.43 6.63 -39.47
N SER A 12 13.34 6.01 -39.91
CA SER A 12 12.14 6.72 -40.40
C SER A 12 10.96 5.75 -40.50
N GLN A 13 10.37 5.39 -39.37
CA GLN A 13 8.98 4.93 -39.35
C GLN A 13 8.16 5.95 -38.56
N PRO A 14 7.10 6.53 -39.14
CA PRO A 14 6.17 7.35 -38.39
C PRO A 14 5.42 6.46 -37.40
N LEU A 15 5.31 6.94 -36.16
CA LEU A 15 4.58 6.27 -35.09
C LEU A 15 3.09 6.09 -35.48
N PRO A 16 2.43 5.02 -35.00
CA PRO A 16 1.02 4.78 -35.28
C PRO A 16 0.12 5.94 -34.78
N PRO A 17 -1.02 6.20 -35.44
CA PRO A 17 -1.90 7.34 -35.15
C PRO A 17 -2.76 7.05 -33.92
N ASN A 18 -2.11 6.96 -32.75
CA ASN A 18 -2.72 7.10 -31.43
C ASN A 18 -1.68 7.29 -30.31
N CYS A 19 -0.48 7.76 -30.65
CA CYS A 19 0.42 8.34 -29.66
C CYS A 19 0.15 9.85 -29.61
N ILE A 20 -0.64 10.30 -28.63
CA ILE A 20 -0.56 11.71 -28.22
C ILE A 20 0.85 11.89 -27.63
N PRO A 21 1.66 12.83 -28.14
CA PRO A 21 2.86 13.22 -27.45
C PRO A 21 2.42 14.00 -26.21
N PHE A 22 2.23 13.31 -25.07
CA PHE A 22 2.17 14.01 -23.80
C PHE A 22 3.56 14.58 -23.57
N GLY A 23 3.69 15.87 -23.83
CA GLY A 23 4.89 16.63 -23.51
C GLY A 23 5.29 16.39 -22.06
N ALA A 24 6.59 16.44 -21.80
CA ALA A 24 7.14 16.58 -20.46
C ALA A 24 6.66 17.92 -19.86
N GLY A 25 5.43 17.96 -19.38
CA GLY A 25 4.93 18.97 -18.47
C GLY A 25 4.97 18.37 -17.08
N GLU A 26 5.67 19.01 -16.15
CA GLU A 26 5.55 18.67 -14.73
C GLU A 26 4.07 18.69 -14.35
N THR A 27 3.52 17.52 -14.02
CA THR A 27 2.17 17.42 -13.44
C THR A 27 2.19 18.13 -12.10
N ASP A 28 1.23 19.02 -11.86
CA ASP A 28 1.10 19.75 -10.59
C ASP A 28 1.01 18.73 -9.43
N PRO A 29 1.99 18.70 -8.51
CA PRO A 29 2.00 17.71 -7.44
C PRO A 29 0.78 17.82 -6.52
N VAL A 30 0.17 19.00 -6.38
CA VAL A 30 -1.06 19.16 -5.61
C VAL A 30 -2.22 18.42 -6.27
N LEU A 31 -2.34 18.50 -7.60
CA LEU A 31 -3.36 17.76 -8.34
C LEU A 31 -3.08 16.25 -8.28
N THR A 32 -1.84 15.83 -8.50
CA THR A 32 -1.44 14.41 -8.39
C THR A 32 -1.77 13.83 -7.02
N GLY A 33 -1.49 14.56 -5.93
CA GLY A 33 -1.85 14.10 -4.58
C GLY A 33 -3.35 14.08 -4.32
N SER A 34 -4.10 15.05 -4.86
CA SER A 34 -5.55 15.05 -4.79
C SER A 34 -6.16 13.85 -5.52
N ASP A 35 -5.66 13.54 -6.71
CA ASP A 35 -6.10 12.39 -7.51
C ASP A 35 -5.81 11.07 -6.81
N TYR A 36 -4.62 10.95 -6.20
CA TYR A 36 -4.26 9.78 -5.37
C TYR A 36 -5.26 9.59 -4.22
N LEU A 37 -5.56 10.65 -3.46
CA LEU A 37 -6.53 10.57 -2.37
C LEU A 37 -7.95 10.24 -2.86
N GLN A 38 -8.33 10.70 -4.05
CA GLN A 38 -9.60 10.31 -4.67
C GLN A 38 -9.62 8.82 -5.00
N GLN A 39 -8.54 8.26 -5.54
CA GLN A 39 -8.40 6.82 -5.79
C GLN A 39 -8.50 6.01 -4.49
N LEU A 40 -7.82 6.46 -3.42
CA LEU A 40 -7.92 5.81 -2.11
C LEU A 40 -9.36 5.71 -1.61
N ARG A 41 -10.16 6.77 -1.77
CA ARG A 41 -11.58 6.77 -1.37
C ARG A 41 -12.44 5.79 -2.15
N GLN A 42 -12.05 5.43 -3.37
CA GLN A 42 -12.77 4.45 -4.20
C GLN A 42 -12.47 3.01 -3.80
N VAL A 43 -11.31 2.76 -3.19
CA VAL A 43 -10.87 1.42 -2.77
C VAL A 43 -10.96 1.20 -1.26
N ALA A 44 -11.23 2.24 -0.47
CA ALA A 44 -11.53 2.12 0.96
C ALA A 44 -12.91 1.49 1.18
N ILE A 45 -13.11 0.83 2.33
CA ILE A 45 -14.40 0.23 2.71
C ILE A 45 -15.48 1.32 2.86
N ALA A 46 -15.09 2.49 3.39
CA ALA A 46 -15.90 3.68 3.41
C ALA A 46 -15.06 4.90 3.02
N SER A 47 -15.61 5.83 2.24
CA SER A 47 -14.85 6.96 1.69
C SER A 47 -14.36 7.95 2.75
N ASP A 48 -15.05 8.03 3.90
CA ASP A 48 -14.70 8.80 5.08
C ASP A 48 -13.61 8.15 5.96
N MET A 49 -13.10 6.98 5.57
CA MET A 49 -11.88 6.40 6.13
C MET A 49 -10.63 7.21 5.74
N ILE A 50 -10.65 7.93 4.62
CA ILE A 50 -9.51 8.75 4.19
C ILE A 50 -9.69 10.16 4.73
N GLN A 51 -8.90 10.52 5.75
CA GLN A 51 -9.02 11.79 6.46
C GLN A 51 -7.84 12.71 6.18
N LEU A 52 -8.16 13.96 5.89
CA LEU A 52 -7.20 15.06 5.87
C LEU A 52 -7.57 16.08 6.96
N PRO A 53 -6.63 16.93 7.39
CA PRO A 53 -6.93 18.01 8.31
C PRO A 53 -7.95 19.02 7.73
N GLU A 54 -8.62 19.75 8.62
CA GLU A 54 -9.61 20.75 8.23
C GLU A 54 -8.97 21.99 7.56
N SER A 55 -7.74 22.31 7.95
CA SER A 55 -6.97 23.45 7.43
C SER A 55 -6.68 23.31 5.94
N ILE A 56 -7.16 24.27 5.13
CA ILE A 56 -6.91 24.32 3.68
C ILE A 56 -5.40 24.33 3.39
N SER A 57 -4.63 25.14 4.11
CA SER A 57 -3.18 25.24 3.92
C SER A 57 -2.50 23.89 4.16
N GLN A 58 -2.93 23.18 5.21
CA GLN A 58 -2.38 21.88 5.57
C GLN A 58 -2.75 20.80 4.54
N ARG A 59 -3.99 20.82 4.03
CA ARG A 59 -4.41 19.94 2.94
C ARG A 59 -3.61 20.16 1.65
N LEU A 60 -3.36 21.41 1.28
CA LEU A 60 -2.55 21.73 0.10
C LEU A 60 -1.11 21.22 0.27
N GLN A 61 -0.54 21.38 1.47
CA GLN A 61 0.78 20.84 1.79
C GLN A 61 0.81 19.31 1.70
N ILE A 62 -0.15 18.62 2.30
CA ILE A 62 -0.25 17.16 2.24
C ILE A 62 -0.44 16.66 0.81
N ASN A 63 -1.34 17.28 0.03
CA ASN A 63 -1.53 16.93 -1.38
C ASN A 63 -0.22 17.08 -2.16
N ARG A 64 0.50 18.19 -1.97
CA ARG A 64 1.78 18.40 -2.63
C ARG A 64 2.80 17.31 -2.27
N TRP A 65 2.91 16.98 -0.97
CA TRP A 65 3.82 15.96 -0.50
C TRP A 65 3.48 14.57 -1.06
N ILE A 66 2.20 14.20 -1.03
CA ILE A 66 1.71 12.95 -1.63
C ILE A 66 2.09 12.90 -3.11
N GLY A 67 1.80 13.94 -3.89
CA GLY A 67 2.10 13.98 -5.31
C GLY A 67 3.59 13.85 -5.66
N LEU A 68 4.48 14.23 -4.73
CA LEU A 68 5.92 14.12 -4.91
C LEU A 68 6.51 12.79 -4.42
N HIS A 69 5.93 12.19 -3.38
CA HIS A 69 6.63 11.15 -2.59
C HIS A 69 5.88 9.83 -2.46
N VAL A 70 4.55 9.81 -2.63
CA VAL A 70 3.75 8.63 -2.27
C VAL A 70 4.12 7.40 -3.08
N GLU A 71 4.58 7.55 -4.33
CA GLU A 71 4.98 6.41 -5.14
C GLU A 71 6.21 5.70 -4.58
N SER A 72 7.17 6.44 -4.02
CA SER A 72 8.32 5.84 -3.33
C SER A 72 7.90 5.11 -2.05
N VAL A 73 6.95 5.67 -1.31
CA VAL A 73 6.39 5.01 -0.11
C VAL A 73 5.68 3.73 -0.51
N ASN A 74 4.80 3.79 -1.51
CA ASN A 74 4.08 2.63 -2.03
C ASN A 74 5.03 1.57 -2.61
N ALA A 75 6.14 1.95 -3.24
CA ALA A 75 7.17 1.02 -3.68
C ALA A 75 7.75 0.20 -2.51
N GLN A 76 8.02 0.85 -1.37
CA GLN A 76 8.49 0.18 -0.16
C GLN A 76 7.41 -0.75 0.42
N LEU A 77 6.15 -0.30 0.50
CA LEU A 77 5.05 -1.15 0.97
C LEU A 77 4.85 -2.37 0.06
N ARG A 78 4.95 -2.20 -1.27
CA ARG A 78 4.87 -3.30 -2.23
C ARG A 78 6.00 -4.31 -2.04
N GLN A 79 7.20 -3.88 -1.65
CA GLN A 79 8.27 -4.82 -1.29
C GLN A 79 7.88 -5.66 -0.06
N TYR A 80 7.31 -5.04 0.97
CA TYR A 80 6.84 -5.77 2.16
C TYR A 80 5.71 -6.76 1.84
N LEU A 81 4.75 -6.35 0.99
CA LEU A 81 3.70 -7.24 0.50
C LEU A 81 4.28 -8.39 -0.32
N SER A 82 5.26 -8.11 -1.19
CA SER A 82 5.96 -9.14 -1.97
C SER A 82 6.66 -10.14 -1.06
N ASN A 83 7.30 -9.70 0.02
CA ASN A 83 7.88 -10.62 1.01
C ASN A 83 6.82 -11.56 1.60
N CYS A 84 5.62 -11.04 1.93
CA CYS A 84 4.52 -11.86 2.44
C CYS A 84 4.05 -12.90 1.41
N GLN A 85 3.93 -12.50 0.13
CA GLN A 85 3.53 -13.39 -0.97
C GLN A 85 4.57 -14.51 -1.20
N HIS A 86 5.87 -14.21 -1.03
CA HIS A 86 6.93 -15.20 -1.15
C HIS A 86 6.94 -16.28 -0.06
N CYS A 87 6.20 -16.11 1.03
CA CYS A 87 5.96 -17.17 2.01
C CYS A 87 5.06 -18.30 1.46
N PHE A 88 4.43 -18.10 0.30
CA PHE A 88 3.50 -19.04 -0.32
C PHE A 88 3.99 -19.46 -1.71
N LYS A 89 3.61 -20.67 -2.14
CA LYS A 89 3.85 -21.11 -3.53
C LYS A 89 3.06 -20.23 -4.50
N PRO A 90 3.50 -20.07 -5.76
CA PRO A 90 2.83 -19.17 -6.71
C PRO A 90 1.31 -19.39 -6.87
N HIS A 91 0.82 -20.62 -6.83
CA HIS A 91 -0.61 -20.94 -6.94
C HIS A 91 -1.41 -20.73 -5.64
N GLN A 92 -0.74 -20.45 -4.53
CA GLN A 92 -1.33 -20.15 -3.22
C GLN A 92 -1.34 -18.65 -2.93
N GLN A 93 -0.63 -17.85 -3.71
CA GLN A 93 -0.56 -16.40 -3.52
C GLN A 93 -1.90 -15.76 -3.88
N VAL A 94 -2.41 -14.95 -2.96
CA VAL A 94 -3.58 -14.11 -3.23
C VAL A 94 -3.16 -12.82 -3.92
N PRO A 95 -3.79 -12.45 -5.07
CA PRO A 95 -3.59 -11.14 -5.70
C PRO A 95 -4.00 -10.01 -4.76
N ALA A 96 -3.04 -9.18 -4.40
CA ALA A 96 -3.24 -8.06 -3.49
C ALA A 96 -2.44 -6.84 -3.96
N GLN A 97 -2.92 -5.66 -3.61
CA GLN A 97 -2.19 -4.39 -3.72
C GLN A 97 -2.14 -3.72 -2.35
N VAL A 98 -1.13 -2.91 -2.12
CA VAL A 98 -0.95 -2.16 -0.87
C VAL A 98 -0.73 -0.68 -1.18
N LEU A 99 -1.41 0.18 -0.43
CA LEU A 99 -1.38 1.63 -0.61
C LEU A 99 -1.24 2.32 0.75
N ALA A 100 -0.38 3.33 0.78
CA ALA A 100 -0.25 4.25 1.90
C ALA A 100 -1.49 5.16 1.96
N ALA A 101 -2.15 5.27 3.11
CA ALA A 101 -3.40 6.01 3.24
C ALA A 101 -3.47 6.79 4.56
N PRO A 102 -3.82 8.09 4.57
CA PRO A 102 -4.08 8.81 5.81
C PRO A 102 -5.45 8.38 6.36
N LEU A 103 -5.45 7.45 7.31
CA LEU A 103 -6.68 6.87 7.84
C LEU A 103 -7.29 7.78 8.92
N SER A 104 -8.61 7.68 9.01
CA SER A 104 -9.40 8.49 9.93
C SER A 104 -9.37 7.90 11.32
N GLU A 105 -9.01 8.74 12.31
CA GLU A 105 -8.89 8.32 13.72
C GLU A 105 -10.21 7.78 14.29
N ARG A 106 -11.35 8.19 13.72
CA ARG A 106 -12.68 7.73 14.15
C ARG A 106 -12.86 6.21 14.05
N TYR A 107 -12.08 5.54 13.21
CA TYR A 107 -12.12 4.08 13.07
C TYR A 107 -11.17 3.38 14.05
N GLY A 108 -10.19 4.09 14.60
CA GLY A 108 -9.23 3.53 15.55
C GLY A 108 -8.41 2.37 14.98
N ILE A 109 -8.06 2.43 13.69
CA ILE A 109 -7.30 1.39 12.99
C ILE A 109 -6.04 1.96 12.35
N ASP A 110 -4.98 1.16 12.34
CA ASP A 110 -3.70 1.50 11.73
C ASP A 110 -3.61 1.05 10.27
N ALA A 111 -4.41 0.05 9.91
CA ALA A 111 -4.45 -0.57 8.61
C ALA A 111 -5.80 -1.25 8.36
N VAL A 112 -6.09 -1.58 7.10
CA VAL A 112 -7.29 -2.33 6.74
C VAL A 112 -7.13 -3.10 5.43
N CYS A 113 -7.67 -4.31 5.41
CA CYS A 113 -7.82 -5.15 4.23
C CYS A 113 -9.24 -5.04 3.65
N ASN A 114 -9.38 -4.43 2.48
CA ASN A 114 -10.63 -4.43 1.72
C ASN A 114 -10.73 -5.64 0.79
N LEU A 115 -11.35 -6.70 1.30
CA LEU A 115 -11.62 -7.96 0.59
C LEU A 115 -12.59 -7.82 -0.60
N GLN A 116 -13.28 -6.68 -0.76
CA GLN A 116 -14.25 -6.46 -1.84
C GLN A 116 -13.63 -5.94 -3.13
N THR A 117 -12.34 -5.61 -3.11
CA THR A 117 -11.60 -5.10 -4.29
C THR A 117 -10.94 -6.25 -5.06
N THR A 118 -10.64 -6.03 -6.35
CA THR A 118 -9.90 -6.98 -7.19
C THR A 118 -8.80 -6.25 -7.96
N PRO A 119 -7.51 -6.42 -7.60
CA PRO A 119 -7.00 -7.24 -6.50
C PRO A 119 -7.44 -6.73 -5.12
N VAL A 120 -7.32 -7.58 -4.08
CA VAL A 120 -7.60 -7.17 -2.69
C VAL A 120 -6.71 -5.99 -2.30
N THR A 121 -7.24 -4.99 -1.62
CA THR A 121 -6.52 -3.75 -1.30
C THR A 121 -6.21 -3.67 0.19
N LEU A 122 -4.94 -3.49 0.52
CA LEU A 122 -4.45 -3.24 1.86
C LEU A 122 -4.16 -1.73 1.96
N LEU A 123 -4.79 -1.04 2.90
CA LEU A 123 -4.52 0.37 3.19
C LEU A 123 -3.74 0.46 4.50
N ILE A 124 -2.60 1.15 4.52
CA ILE A 124 -1.73 1.27 5.68
C ILE A 124 -1.58 2.75 6.05
N ASP A 125 -1.84 3.13 7.30
CA ASP A 125 -1.59 4.48 7.79
C ASP A 125 -0.13 4.70 8.18
N VAL A 126 0.71 4.85 7.14
CA VAL A 126 2.14 5.14 7.26
C VAL A 126 2.45 6.45 8.01
N GLY A 127 1.47 7.35 8.16
CA GLY A 127 1.63 8.57 8.93
C GLY A 127 1.36 8.37 10.42
N GLN A 128 0.44 7.46 10.77
CA GLN A 128 0.14 7.13 12.15
C GLN A 128 1.17 6.17 12.76
N ILE A 129 1.63 5.15 12.03
CA ILE A 129 2.53 4.13 12.59
C ILE A 129 4.01 4.33 12.19
N GLU A 130 4.92 3.93 13.09
CA GLU A 130 6.37 4.02 12.85
C GLU A 130 6.83 3.12 11.67
N PRO A 131 7.81 3.56 10.85
CA PRO A 131 8.26 2.82 9.66
C PRO A 131 8.76 1.40 9.92
N SER A 132 9.35 1.18 11.09
CA SER A 132 9.79 -0.15 11.53
C SER A 132 8.64 -1.14 11.76
N ASP A 133 7.41 -0.66 11.92
CA ASP A 133 6.24 -1.49 12.18
C ASP A 133 5.38 -1.73 10.91
N TRP A 134 5.67 -1.05 9.79
CA TRP A 134 4.94 -1.18 8.53
C TRP A 134 4.89 -2.62 7.99
N GLN A 135 6.00 -3.35 8.04
CA GLN A 135 6.06 -4.75 7.59
C GLN A 135 5.11 -5.63 8.41
N MET A 136 5.01 -5.41 9.73
CA MET A 136 4.10 -6.19 10.57
C MET A 136 2.63 -5.86 10.30
N ALA A 137 2.30 -4.57 10.12
CA ALA A 137 0.94 -4.16 9.74
C ALA A 137 0.51 -4.77 8.40
N ILE A 138 1.38 -4.75 7.38
CA ILE A 138 1.11 -5.39 6.09
C ILE A 138 0.96 -6.90 6.24
N THR A 139 1.78 -7.53 7.08
CA THR A 139 1.72 -8.98 7.34
C THR A 139 0.36 -9.36 7.93
N HIS A 140 -0.15 -8.55 8.85
CA HIS A 140 -1.47 -8.73 9.45
C HIS A 140 -2.59 -8.60 8.41
N GLU A 141 -2.60 -7.52 7.62
CA GLU A 141 -3.63 -7.32 6.60
C GLU A 141 -3.56 -8.35 5.46
N TYR A 142 -2.35 -8.80 5.09
CA TYR A 142 -2.20 -9.86 4.10
C TYR A 142 -2.72 -11.21 4.62
N ALA A 143 -2.64 -11.46 5.93
CA ALA A 143 -3.26 -12.65 6.51
C ALA A 143 -4.79 -12.66 6.31
N HIS A 144 -5.46 -11.50 6.41
CA HIS A 144 -6.87 -11.38 6.03
C HIS A 144 -7.10 -11.69 4.56
N ALA A 145 -6.26 -11.16 3.66
CA ALA A 145 -6.36 -11.42 2.23
C ALA A 145 -6.21 -12.93 1.91
N GLN A 146 -5.25 -13.59 2.54
CA GLN A 146 -4.97 -15.02 2.35
C GLN A 146 -6.10 -15.93 2.86
N VAL A 147 -6.75 -15.56 3.97
CA VAL A 147 -7.93 -16.28 4.48
C VAL A 147 -9.18 -15.98 3.66
N GLY A 148 -9.27 -14.77 3.10
CA GLY A 148 -10.48 -14.27 2.44
C GLY A 148 -11.59 -13.90 3.43
N SER A 149 -11.24 -13.53 4.67
CA SER A 149 -12.19 -13.21 5.74
C SER A 149 -11.68 -12.10 6.66
N PRO A 150 -12.54 -11.17 7.13
CA PRO A 150 -12.14 -10.11 8.06
C PRO A 150 -11.97 -10.61 9.51
N GLY A 151 -12.31 -11.86 9.82
CA GLY A 151 -12.26 -12.40 11.19
C GLY A 151 -10.89 -12.94 11.62
N HIS A 152 -10.58 -12.84 12.91
CA HIS A 152 -9.33 -13.31 13.54
C HIS A 152 -9.43 -14.71 14.15
N ALA A 153 -10.22 -15.59 13.53
CA ALA A 153 -10.40 -16.97 13.97
C ALA A 153 -9.14 -17.83 13.69
N GLU A 154 -9.22 -19.11 14.00
CA GLU A 154 -8.08 -20.03 13.88
C GLU A 154 -7.41 -20.05 12.48
N PRO A 155 -8.13 -20.00 11.34
CA PRO A 155 -7.48 -19.90 10.03
C PRO A 155 -6.59 -18.67 9.88
N PHE A 156 -7.04 -17.52 10.39
CA PHE A 156 -6.26 -16.29 10.40
C PHE A 156 -5.00 -16.43 11.24
N ARG A 157 -5.11 -17.00 12.45
CA ARG A 157 -3.95 -17.26 13.31
C ARG A 157 -2.91 -18.11 12.60
N GLN A 158 -3.32 -19.19 11.94
CA GLN A 158 -2.40 -20.11 11.27
C GLN A 158 -1.64 -19.43 10.13
N ILE A 159 -2.34 -18.65 9.31
CA ILE A 159 -1.72 -17.86 8.24
C ILE A 159 -0.77 -16.81 8.83
N LEU A 160 -1.22 -16.06 9.83
CA LEU A 160 -0.41 -15.03 10.46
C LEU A 160 0.86 -15.60 11.08
N HIS A 161 0.74 -16.74 11.78
CA HIS A 161 1.85 -17.46 12.37
C HIS A 161 2.85 -17.93 11.30
N HIS A 162 2.35 -18.53 10.21
CA HIS A 162 3.18 -18.93 9.06
C HIS A 162 3.96 -17.76 8.46
N LEU A 163 3.27 -16.64 8.22
CA LEU A 163 3.88 -15.42 7.71
C LEU A 163 4.97 -14.88 8.67
N CYS A 164 4.67 -14.79 9.96
CA CYS A 164 5.63 -14.28 10.95
C CYS A 164 6.90 -15.13 11.01
N LEU A 165 6.77 -16.46 10.96
CA LEU A 165 7.92 -17.35 10.88
C LEU A 165 8.73 -17.15 9.60
N GLY A 166 8.07 -17.10 8.44
CA GLY A 166 8.73 -16.92 7.14
C GLY A 166 9.45 -15.58 6.99
N LEU A 167 8.95 -14.54 7.66
CA LEU A 167 9.49 -13.18 7.61
C LEU A 167 10.42 -12.85 8.78
N ALA A 168 10.67 -13.81 9.69
CA ALA A 168 11.41 -13.59 10.94
C ALA A 168 10.85 -12.43 11.79
N LEU A 169 9.52 -12.28 11.81
CA LEU A 169 8.80 -11.32 12.64
C LEU A 169 8.41 -11.95 13.99
N PRO A 170 8.12 -11.13 15.02
CA PRO A 170 7.53 -11.64 16.26
C PRO A 170 6.25 -12.44 15.96
N VAL A 171 6.09 -13.60 16.59
CA VAL A 171 4.90 -14.45 16.43
C VAL A 171 3.88 -14.09 17.50
N PRO A 172 2.58 -13.92 17.18
CA PRO A 172 1.55 -13.71 18.18
C PRO A 172 1.49 -14.89 19.16
N ALA A 173 1.35 -14.61 20.47
CA ALA A 173 1.22 -15.67 21.46
C ALA A 173 -0.01 -16.56 21.17
N ALA A 174 0.15 -17.88 21.31
CA ALA A 174 -0.92 -18.84 21.06
C ALA A 174 -2.15 -18.63 21.96
N THR A 175 -1.97 -17.96 23.10
CA THR A 175 -3.02 -17.66 24.09
C THR A 175 -3.86 -16.42 23.77
N LEU A 176 -3.47 -15.60 22.78
CA LEU A 176 -4.25 -14.41 22.41
C LEU A 176 -5.63 -14.83 21.92
N THR A 177 -6.69 -14.19 22.40
CA THR A 177 -8.05 -14.34 21.85
C THR A 177 -8.16 -13.69 20.46
N ALA A 178 -9.24 -13.98 19.71
CA ALA A 178 -9.49 -13.31 18.43
C ALA A 178 -9.55 -11.78 18.56
N GLN A 179 -10.15 -11.27 19.65
CA GLN A 179 -10.21 -9.84 19.94
C GLN A 179 -8.83 -9.22 20.23
N GLN A 180 -7.91 -9.96 20.84
CA GLN A 180 -6.54 -9.48 21.06
C GLN A 180 -5.68 -9.59 19.81
N LEU A 181 -5.94 -10.59 18.96
CA LEU A 181 -5.34 -10.68 17.64
C LEU A 181 -5.78 -9.54 16.74
N SER A 182 -7.00 -9.02 16.87
CA SER A 182 -7.46 -7.90 16.02
C SER A 182 -6.68 -6.60 16.23
N SER A 183 -5.99 -6.47 17.37
CA SER A 183 -5.11 -5.34 17.70
C SER A 183 -3.63 -5.72 17.66
N TRP A 184 -3.30 -6.91 17.15
CA TRP A 184 -1.92 -7.34 16.92
C TRP A 184 -1.55 -6.94 15.48
N PRO A 185 -0.30 -6.52 15.20
CA PRO A 185 0.76 -6.20 16.15
C PRO A 185 0.45 -4.90 16.90
N ALA A 186 1.02 -4.74 18.10
CA ALA A 186 0.94 -3.47 18.82
C ALA A 186 1.91 -2.45 18.18
N CYS A 187 1.52 -1.86 17.04
CA CYS A 187 2.29 -0.85 16.33
C CYS A 187 2.58 0.36 17.23
N ARG A 188 3.76 0.95 17.10
CA ARG A 188 4.09 2.23 17.73
C ARG A 188 3.48 3.35 16.91
N HIS A 189 2.76 4.23 17.60
CA HIS A 189 2.08 5.37 16.99
C HIS A 189 2.92 6.64 17.12
N ARG A 190 2.88 7.48 16.10
CA ARG A 190 3.43 8.83 16.11
C ARG A 190 2.52 9.77 16.89
N ALA A 191 3.12 10.77 17.54
CA ALA A 191 2.36 11.79 18.26
C ALA A 191 1.55 12.71 17.31
N ASP A 192 2.10 13.02 16.14
CA ASP A 192 1.42 13.77 15.08
C ASP A 192 1.36 12.90 13.81
N LYS A 193 0.17 12.37 13.52
CA LYS A 193 -0.03 11.49 12.36
C LYS A 193 0.11 12.21 11.02
N PHE A 194 -0.07 13.53 10.98
CA PHE A 194 0.03 14.31 9.74
C PHE A 194 1.46 14.77 9.45
N ALA A 195 2.35 14.77 10.45
CA ALA A 195 3.75 15.20 10.27
C ALA A 195 4.46 14.45 9.12
N PHE A 196 4.22 13.15 8.97
CA PHE A 196 4.74 12.36 7.86
C PHE A 196 4.20 12.86 6.51
N TRP A 197 2.87 13.00 6.41
CA TRP A 197 2.18 13.45 5.21
C TRP A 197 2.49 14.91 4.84
N GLU A 198 3.02 15.69 5.76
CA GLU A 198 3.47 17.06 5.55
C GLU A 198 4.96 17.18 5.16
N GLY A 199 5.69 16.06 5.17
CA GLY A 199 7.13 16.01 4.90
C GLY A 199 8.01 16.55 6.02
N LYS A 200 7.56 16.44 7.27
CA LYS A 200 8.32 16.85 8.46
C LYS A 200 9.17 15.74 9.06
N LEU A 201 9.13 14.53 8.49
CA LEU A 201 9.78 13.31 8.97
C LEU A 201 10.58 12.62 7.86
#